data_AF-A0A2N9IVK4-F1
#
_entry.id   AF-A0A2N9IVK4-F1
#
_cell.length_a   1.000
_cell.length_b   1.000
_cell.length_c   1.000
_cell.angle_alpha   90.00
_cell.angle_beta   90.00
_cell.angle_gamma   90.00
#
_symmetry.space_group_name_H-M   'P 1'
#
loop_
_entity.id
_entity.type
_entity.pdbx_description
1 polymer ?
#
loop_
_entity_poly.entity_id
_entity_poly.type
_entity_poly.pdbx_seq_one_letter_code
_entity_poly.pdbx_strand_id
1 'polypeptide(L)'
;MVPLFQSQENIAGKISIEPFQGKKVDHNGVKVELLGQIEMYFDRGNFYDFTSLVRELDVPGDIYERKTYPFEFSTVEMPYETYNGVNVRLR
;
A
#
# COMPACT_ATOMS: atom_id res chain seq x y z
N MET A 1 3.90 16.21 5.06
CA MET A 1 5.25 15.59 5.06
C MET A 1 5.04 14.11 4.85
N VAL A 2 5.72 13.51 3.88
CA VAL A 2 5.70 12.05 3.64
C VAL A 2 6.98 11.44 4.24
N PRO A 3 6.95 10.18 4.71
CA PRO A 3 8.17 9.49 5.12
C PRO A 3 9.17 9.38 3.96
N LEU A 4 10.47 9.41 4.26
CA LEU A 4 11.55 9.18 3.31
C LEU A 4 12.09 7.77 3.53
N PHE A 5 12.30 7.03 2.44
CA PHE A 5 12.90 5.70 2.45
C PHE A 5 14.04 5.63 1.44
N GLN A 6 14.97 4.71 1.69
CA GLN A 6 16.02 4.33 0.75
C GLN A 6 15.84 2.87 0.31
N SER A 7 16.42 2.54 -0.85
CA SER A 7 16.45 1.17 -1.34
C SER A 7 17.09 0.24 -0.30
N GLN A 8 16.57 -0.98 -0.19
CA GLN A 8 16.96 -2.01 0.79
C GLN A 8 16.48 -1.77 2.22
N GLU A 9 15.73 -0.70 2.51
CA GLU A 9 15.10 -0.53 3.82
C GLU A 9 13.91 -1.48 4.02
N ASN A 10 13.61 -1.81 5.28
CA ASN A 10 12.38 -2.50 5.66
C ASN A 10 11.25 -1.47 5.81
N ILE A 11 10.11 -1.75 5.21
CA ILE A 11 8.88 -0.96 5.36
C ILE A 11 7.90 -1.75 6.20
N ALA A 12 7.71 -1.30 7.44
CA ALA A 12 6.86 -1.95 8.41
C ALA A 12 5.86 -0.97 9.04
N GLY A 13 4.73 -1.51 9.51
CA GLY A 13 3.69 -0.69 10.11
C GLY A 13 2.55 -1.51 10.70
N LYS A 14 1.46 -0.81 11.01
CA LYS A 14 0.22 -1.41 11.51
C LYS A 14 -0.96 -0.77 10.80
N ILE A 15 -1.92 -1.60 10.38
CA ILE A 15 -3.19 -1.18 9.79
C ILE A 15 -4.27 -1.41 10.83
N SER A 16 -4.94 -0.35 11.28
CA SER A 16 -6.11 -0.45 12.16
C SER A 16 -7.39 -0.24 11.35
N ILE A 17 -8.31 -1.19 11.43
CA ILE A 17 -9.68 -1.06 10.91
C ILE A 17 -10.60 -0.92 12.12
N GLU A 18 -11.34 0.18 12.18
CA GLU A 18 -12.28 0.50 13.25
C GLU A 18 -13.69 0.67 12.66
N PRO A 19 -14.58 -0.31 12.85
CA PRO A 19 -15.98 -0.15 12.47
C PRO A 19 -16.63 1.03 13.19
N PHE A 20 -17.53 1.74 12.50
CA PHE A 20 -18.37 2.73 13.17
C PHE A 20 -19.20 2.06 14.25
N GLN A 21 -19.41 2.76 15.37
CA GLN A 21 -20.14 2.21 16.52
C GLN A 21 -21.49 1.61 16.12
N GLY A 22 -21.71 0.36 16.51
CA GLY A 22 -22.94 -0.39 16.20
C GLY A 22 -23.04 -0.90 14.76
N LYS A 23 -21.99 -0.74 13.94
CA LYS A 23 -21.90 -1.33 12.59
C LYS A 23 -20.82 -2.42 12.56
N LYS A 24 -21.06 -3.45 11.76
CA LYS A 24 -20.05 -4.43 11.37
C LYS A 24 -19.48 -4.09 9.99
N VAL A 25 -18.25 -4.53 9.73
CA VAL A 25 -17.63 -4.49 8.40
C VAL A 25 -17.52 -5.92 7.90
N ASP A 26 -18.26 -6.26 6.85
CA ASP A 26 -18.12 -7.52 6.12
C ASP A 26 -17.09 -7.34 4.99
N HIS A 27 -16.11 -8.24 4.87
CA HIS A 27 -15.03 -8.14 3.87
C HIS A 27 -14.70 -9.49 3.22
N ASN A 28 -14.14 -9.44 2.00
CA ASN A 28 -13.68 -10.62 1.25
C ASN A 28 -12.17 -10.90 1.42
N GLY A 29 -11.61 -10.39 2.51
CA GLY A 29 -10.17 -10.40 2.80
C GLY A 29 -9.61 -9.00 2.98
N VAL A 30 -8.47 -8.92 3.66
CA VAL A 30 -7.74 -7.67 3.90
C VAL A 30 -6.32 -7.92 3.43
N LYS A 31 -5.79 -7.02 2.58
CA LYS A 31 -4.40 -7.05 2.16
C LYS A 31 -3.77 -5.66 2.25
N VAL A 32 -2.45 -5.63 2.30
CA VAL A 32 -1.63 -4.44 2.11
C VAL A 32 -0.69 -4.66 0.94
N GLU A 33 -0.54 -3.61 0.12
CA GLU A 33 0.29 -3.62 -1.06
C GLU A 33 1.31 -2.50 -0.97
N LEU A 34 2.53 -2.80 -1.39
CA LEU A 34 3.57 -1.82 -1.63
C LEU A 34 3.81 -1.79 -3.13
N LEU A 35 3.46 -0.66 -3.74
CA LEU A 35 3.56 -0.44 -5.18
C LEU A 35 4.56 0.68 -5.45
N GLY A 36 5.45 0.46 -6.42
CA GLY A 36 6.22 1.51 -7.07
C GLY A 36 5.74 1.63 -8.51
N GLN A 37 5.26 2.80 -8.90
CA GLN A 37 4.54 2.99 -10.17
C GLN A 37 5.09 4.15 -10.99
N ILE A 38 5.07 3.99 -12.31
CA ILE A 38 5.22 5.06 -13.29
C ILE A 38 3.86 5.36 -13.92
N GLU A 39 3.46 6.62 -13.86
CA GLU A 39 2.21 7.14 -14.41
C GLU A 39 2.51 8.10 -15.55
N MET A 40 1.95 7.85 -16.73
CA MET A 40 2.02 8.76 -17.88
C MET A 40 0.73 9.57 -17.99
N TYR A 41 0.80 10.90 -17.90
CA TYR A 41 -0.41 11.73 -17.85
C TYR A 41 -1.18 11.81 -19.17
N PHE A 42 -0.54 11.49 -20.28
CA PHE A 42 -1.17 11.41 -21.60
C PHE A 42 -1.90 10.07 -21.82
N ASP A 43 -1.61 9.04 -21.01
CA ASP A 43 -2.25 7.72 -21.04
C ASP A 43 -2.84 7.41 -19.65
N ARG A 44 -3.77 8.27 -19.22
CA ARG A 44 -4.36 8.20 -17.86
C ARG A 44 -5.06 6.85 -17.66
N GLY A 45 -4.62 6.12 -16.64
CA GLY A 45 -5.16 4.80 -16.28
C GLY A 45 -4.21 3.65 -16.61
N ASN A 46 -3.15 3.92 -17.37
CA ASN A 46 -2.08 2.95 -17.60
C ASN A 46 -0.95 3.17 -16.58
N PHE A 47 -0.82 2.24 -15.64
CA PHE A 47 0.21 2.25 -14.61
C PHE A 47 1.25 1.19 -14.96
N TYR A 48 2.52 1.57 -14.91
CA TYR A 48 3.61 0.62 -14.98
C TYR A 48 4.17 0.38 -13.58
N ASP A 49 3.85 -0.79 -13.02
CA ASP A 49 4.33 -1.20 -11.71
C ASP A 49 5.73 -1.79 -11.84
N PHE A 50 6.74 -1.09 -11.35
CA PHE A 50 8.13 -1.60 -11.30
C PHE A 50 8.43 -2.34 -9.98
N THR A 51 7.63 -2.08 -8.94
CA THR A 51 7.64 -2.84 -7.68
C THR A 51 6.20 -3.16 -7.30
N SER A 52 5.92 -4.42 -6.97
CA SER A 52 4.59 -4.85 -6.50
C SER A 52 4.73 -5.97 -5.47
N LEU A 53 4.56 -5.63 -4.19
CA LEU A 53 4.60 -6.57 -3.08
C LEU A 53 3.24 -6.63 -2.39
N VAL A 54 2.80 -7.82 -2.01
CA VAL A 54 1.48 -8.04 -1.38
C VAL A 54 1.64 -8.84 -0.09
N ARG A 55 0.89 -8.44 0.94
CA ARG A 55 0.68 -9.24 2.16
C ARG A 55 -0.81 -9.35 2.44
N GLU A 56 -1.31 -10.58 2.46
CA GLU A 56 -2.64 -10.89 2.99
C GLU A 56 -2.59 -10.76 4.52
N LEU A 57 -3.54 -10.01 5.08
CA LEU A 57 -3.65 -9.66 6.50
C LEU A 57 -4.86 -10.34 7.15
N ASP A 58 -5.90 -10.63 6.38
CA ASP A 58 -7.07 -11.37 6.84
C ASP A 58 -7.78 -12.07 5.68
N VAL A 59 -8.47 -13.16 5.99
CA VAL A 59 -9.32 -13.90 5.05
C VAL A 59 -10.73 -13.27 5.00
N PRO A 60 -11.64 -13.67 4.09
CA PRO A 60 -13.04 -13.22 4.14
C PRO A 60 -13.66 -13.40 5.53
N GLY A 61 -14.39 -12.41 6.01
CA GLY A 61 -14.93 -12.40 7.36
C GLY A 61 -15.65 -11.11 7.73
N ASP A 62 -15.84 -10.92 9.03
CA ASP A 62 -16.46 -9.74 9.60
C ASP A 62 -15.60 -9.13 10.73
N ILE A 63 -15.75 -7.82 10.91
CA ILE A 63 -15.07 -7.04 11.96
C ILE A 63 -16.13 -6.26 12.72
N TYR A 64 -16.29 -6.60 14.01
CA TYR A 64 -17.23 -5.93 14.93
C TYR A 64 -16.56 -4.84 15.77
N GLU A 65 -15.31 -5.06 16.17
CA GLU A 65 -14.52 -4.15 17.00
C GLU A 65 -13.24 -3.75 16.27
N ARG A 66 -12.54 -2.74 16.78
CA ARG A 66 -11.25 -2.32 16.21
C ARG A 66 -10.28 -3.50 16.13
N LYS A 67 -9.81 -3.80 14.91
CA LYS A 67 -8.81 -4.84 14.65
C LYS A 67 -7.56 -4.21 14.05
N THR A 68 -6.38 -4.64 14.50
CA THR A 68 -5.09 -4.08 14.06
C THR A 68 -4.18 -5.17 13.53
N TYR A 69 -3.67 -4.99 12.32
CA TYR A 69 -2.80 -5.92 11.61
C TYR A 69 -1.39 -5.34 11.49
N PRO A 70 -0.35 -5.96 12.08
CA PRO A 70 1.02 -5.60 11.76
C PRO A 70 1.39 -6.07 10.35
N PHE A 71 2.25 -5.32 9.66
CA PHE A 71 2.83 -5.75 8.39
C PHE A 71 4.31 -5.35 8.31
N GLU A 72 5.07 -6.11 7.52
CA GLU A 72 6.44 -5.79 7.16
C GLU A 72 6.76 -6.30 5.74
N PHE A 73 7.39 -5.43 4.97
CA PHE A 73 8.11 -5.74 3.74
C PHE A 73 9.60 -5.52 4.02
N SER A 74 10.39 -6.59 4.04
CA SER A 74 11.83 -6.50 4.32
C SER A 74 12.62 -6.24 3.04
N THR A 75 13.74 -5.52 3.16
CA THR A 75 14.72 -5.28 2.08
C THR A 75 14.07 -4.87 0.76
N VAL A 76 13.24 -3.82 0.80
CA VAL A 76 12.44 -3.40 -0.36
C VAL A 76 13.32 -2.75 -1.42
N GLU A 77 13.27 -3.26 -2.65
CA GLU A 77 13.96 -2.65 -3.78
C GLU A 77 13.23 -1.40 -4.26
N MET A 78 13.93 -0.27 -4.25
CA MET A 78 13.46 1.02 -4.75
C MET A 78 14.48 1.54 -5.79
N PRO A 79 14.40 1.05 -7.04
CA PRO A 79 15.43 1.33 -8.06
C PRO A 79 15.41 2.78 -8.58
N TYR A 80 14.36 3.55 -8.29
CA TYR A 80 14.16 4.90 -8.79
C TYR A 80 13.79 5.85 -7.66
N GLU A 81 14.20 7.11 -7.78
CA GLU A 81 13.75 8.18 -6.90
C GLU A 81 12.35 8.67 -7.28
N THR A 82 11.57 9.09 -6.29
CA THR A 82 10.25 9.70 -6.49
C THR A 82 10.37 10.94 -7.37
N TYR A 83 9.52 11.03 -8.40
CA TYR A 83 9.55 12.12 -9.36
C TYR A 83 8.13 12.61 -9.67
N ASN A 84 7.95 13.93 -9.71
CA ASN A 84 6.68 14.53 -10.11
C ASN A 84 6.93 15.59 -11.18
N GLY A 85 6.81 15.18 -12.44
CA GLY A 85 7.05 16.02 -13.61
C GLY A 85 5.78 16.53 -14.28
N VAL A 86 5.96 17.08 -15.48
CA VAL A 86 4.85 17.66 -16.27
C VAL A 86 4.03 16.60 -16.99
N ASN A 87 4.66 15.52 -17.46
CA ASN A 87 4.04 14.47 -18.27
C ASN A 87 4.09 13.08 -17.64
N VAL A 88 4.89 12.92 -16.59
CA VAL A 88 5.15 11.64 -15.93
C VAL A 88 5.29 11.84 -14.42
N ARG A 89 4.83 10.85 -13.67
CA ARG A 89 4.99 10.77 -12.22
C ARG A 89 5.49 9.38 -11.83
N LEU A 90 6.47 9.33 -10.93
CA LEU A 90 7.00 8.12 -10.33
C LEU A 90 6.74 8.19 -8.82
N ARG A 91 6.03 7.20 -8.26
CA ARG A 91 5.60 7.20 -6.86
C ARG A 91 5.58 5.83 -6.23
#